data_AF-A0A072PB08-F1
#
_entry.id   AF-A0A072PB08-F1
#
_cell.length_a   1.000
_cell.length_b   1.000
_cell.length_c   1.000
_cell.angle_alpha   90.00
_cell.angle_beta   90.00
_cell.angle_gamma   90.00
#
_symmetry.space_group_name_H-M   'P 1'
#
loop_
_entity.id
_entity.type
_entity.pdbx_description
1 polymer ?
#
loop_
_entity_poly.entity_id
_entity_poly.type
_entity_poly.pdbx_seq_one_letter_code
_entity_poly.pdbx_strand_id
1 'polypeptide(L)'
;MDCCDQRRPCANCRNTEKECVYDASQDGRRKEVRKRRLDELEFRSNALDRLLLKLRNSSHAEARELIDLIKRDAPLEELLDFIERNPGELADETKRAVSASPPPPEGTGIRRMLAISELIDMPTFQVEAGPWTTVTSDSAFVSHVLSAYYNWFHWHYVNFDWELFLKAFKEKDLESPYCSPLLVNAVLGMGCMFSDHPSALGDSGDAETRGQHFYNEAQRLYELEGDRLTLANVQGFTILIM
;
A
#
# COMPACT_ATOMS: atom_id res chain seq x y z
N MET A 1 -37.88 6.72 8.94
CA MET A 1 -36.93 5.95 9.77
C MET A 1 -37.61 4.62 10.01
N ASP A 2 -37.44 3.67 9.10
CA ASP A 2 -38.21 2.42 9.15
C ASP A 2 -37.32 1.32 9.72
N CYS A 3 -37.33 1.19 11.04
CA CYS A 3 -36.54 0.20 11.76
C CYS A 3 -37.08 -1.22 11.53
N CYS A 4 -36.19 -2.16 11.24
CA CYS A 4 -36.48 -3.59 11.25
C CYS A 4 -36.81 -4.05 12.68
N ASP A 5 -37.96 -4.69 12.90
CA ASP A 5 -38.47 -5.14 14.21
C ASP A 5 -37.89 -6.50 14.67
N GLN A 6 -36.79 -6.95 14.05
CA GLN A 6 -36.03 -8.18 14.37
C GLN A 6 -36.82 -9.51 14.30
N ARG A 7 -38.06 -9.49 13.81
CA ARG A 7 -38.85 -10.70 13.53
C ARG A 7 -38.58 -11.21 12.10
N ARG A 8 -38.84 -12.50 11.84
CA ARG A 8 -38.71 -13.09 10.49
C ARG A 8 -40.08 -13.56 9.97
N PRO A 9 -40.61 -12.97 8.88
CA PRO A 9 -40.17 -11.73 8.22
C PRO A 9 -40.49 -10.49 9.08
N CYS A 10 -39.71 -9.41 8.93
CA CYS A 10 -39.93 -8.18 9.69
C CYS A 10 -41.25 -7.50 9.25
N ALA A 11 -41.88 -6.72 10.13
CA ALA A 11 -43.19 -6.10 9.85
C ALA A 11 -43.21 -5.27 8.57
N ASN A 12 -42.09 -4.61 8.24
CA ASN A 12 -41.94 -3.84 7.01
C ASN A 12 -41.89 -4.72 5.76
N CYS A 13 -41.08 -5.79 5.77
CA CYS A 13 -41.01 -6.77 4.68
C CYS A 13 -42.35 -7.50 4.47
N ARG A 14 -43.07 -7.77 5.57
CA ARG A 14 -44.41 -8.38 5.51
C ARG A 14 -45.43 -7.45 4.85
N ASN A 15 -45.39 -6.16 5.14
CA ASN A 15 -46.31 -5.17 4.56
C ASN A 15 -45.98 -4.80 3.12
N THR A 16 -44.73 -5.00 2.69
CA THR A 16 -44.26 -4.67 1.34
C THR A 16 -44.17 -5.87 0.42
N GLU A 17 -44.59 -7.07 0.88
CA GLU A 17 -44.49 -8.35 0.15
C GLU A 17 -43.10 -8.62 -0.42
N LYS A 18 -42.05 -8.20 0.29
CA LYS A 18 -40.65 -8.43 -0.11
C LYS A 18 -40.01 -9.50 0.75
N GLU A 19 -39.14 -10.28 0.12
CA GLU A 19 -38.36 -11.30 0.80
C GLU A 19 -37.40 -10.66 1.83
N CYS A 20 -37.46 -11.12 3.08
CA CYS A 20 -36.68 -10.57 4.18
C CYS A 20 -35.32 -11.30 4.27
N VAL A 21 -34.40 -10.93 3.39
CA VAL A 21 -33.03 -11.49 3.38
C VAL A 21 -32.11 -10.62 4.22
N TYR A 22 -31.50 -11.20 5.25
CA TYR A 22 -30.51 -10.52 6.08
C TYR A 22 -29.12 -10.79 5.52
N ASP A 23 -28.58 -9.85 4.77
CA ASP A 23 -27.21 -9.92 4.26
C ASP A 23 -26.23 -9.31 5.27
N ALA A 24 -25.37 -10.16 5.86
CA ALA A 24 -24.36 -9.74 6.82
C ALA A 24 -23.29 -8.81 6.20
N SER A 25 -23.16 -8.80 4.87
CA SER A 25 -22.25 -7.90 4.13
C SER A 25 -22.80 -6.47 4.01
N GLN A 26 -24.12 -6.28 4.16
CA GLN A 26 -24.79 -4.98 4.10
C GLN A 26 -25.07 -4.37 5.48
N ASP A 27 -24.52 -4.95 6.55
CA ASP A 27 -24.63 -4.38 7.90
C ASP A 27 -23.88 -3.04 7.99
N GLY A 28 -24.65 -1.95 7.91
CA GLY A 28 -24.16 -0.57 7.96
C GLY A 28 -23.38 -0.24 9.24
N ARG A 29 -23.53 -1.00 10.32
CA ARG A 29 -22.76 -0.80 11.56
C ARG A 29 -21.27 -1.04 11.35
N ARG A 30 -20.89 -2.01 10.51
CA ARG A 30 -19.47 -2.26 10.17
C ARG A 30 -18.88 -1.11 9.36
N LYS A 31 -19.67 -0.55 8.43
CA LYS A 31 -19.30 0.62 7.63
C LYS A 31 -19.16 1.89 8.48
N GLU A 32 -20.06 2.09 9.44
CA GLU A 32 -20.03 3.24 10.35
C GLU A 32 -18.85 3.16 11.33
N VAL A 33 -18.55 1.99 11.89
CA VAL A 33 -17.36 1.78 12.73
C VAL A 33 -16.07 2.02 11.93
N ARG A 34 -15.98 1.51 10.71
CA ARG A 34 -14.83 1.76 9.82
C ARG A 34 -14.68 3.24 9.49
N LYS A 35 -15.79 3.93 9.20
CA LYS A 35 -15.81 5.37 8.94
C LYS A 35 -15.33 6.17 10.16
N ARG A 36 -15.88 5.90 11.34
CA ARG A 36 -15.46 6.57 12.59
C ARG A 36 -13.97 6.40 12.87
N ARG A 37 -13.43 5.19 12.62
CA ARG A 37 -12.00 4.92 12.79
C ARG A 37 -11.14 5.66 11.75
N LEU A 38 -11.61 5.78 10.51
CA LEU A 38 -10.94 6.59 9.48
C LEU A 38 -10.95 8.07 9.87
N ASP A 39 -12.11 8.60 10.28
CA ASP A 39 -12.26 9.99 10.71
C ASP A 39 -11.33 10.29 11.93
N GLU A 40 -11.22 9.35 12.88
CA GLU A 40 -10.30 9.46 14.02
C GLU A 40 -8.82 9.46 13.59
N LEU A 41 -8.44 8.56 12.66
CA LEU A 41 -7.06 8.48 12.15
C LEU A 41 -6.69 9.73 11.35
N GLU A 42 -7.60 10.22 10.50
CA GLU A 42 -7.41 11.47 9.75
C GLU A 42 -7.27 12.67 10.69
N PHE A 43 -8.10 12.75 11.73
CA PHE A 43 -7.98 13.78 12.76
C PHE A 43 -6.61 13.76 13.44
N ARG A 44 -6.16 12.58 13.89
CA ARG A 44 -4.84 12.43 14.53
C ARG A 44 -3.69 12.77 13.57
N SER A 45 -3.77 12.35 12.31
CA SER A 45 -2.75 12.67 11.29
C SER A 45 -2.63 14.18 11.08
N ASN A 46 -3.76 14.86 10.86
CA ASN A 46 -3.80 16.31 10.65
C ASN A 46 -3.28 17.08 11.88
N ALA A 47 -3.53 16.58 13.08
CA ALA A 47 -3.02 17.19 14.31
C ALA A 47 -1.50 17.07 14.42
N LEU A 48 -0.92 15.93 14.04
CA LEU A 48 0.54 15.73 14.02
C LEU A 48 1.22 16.64 12.99
N ASP A 49 0.65 16.79 11.81
CA ASP A 49 1.18 17.71 10.79
C ASP A 49 1.21 19.16 11.31
N ARG A 50 0.13 19.60 11.97
CA ARG A 50 0.07 20.93 12.61
C ARG A 50 1.12 21.09 13.71
N LEU A 51 1.36 20.05 14.52
CA LEU A 51 2.38 20.04 15.57
C LEU A 51 3.78 20.18 15.00
N LEU A 52 4.13 19.41 13.98
CA LEU A 52 5.44 19.47 13.33
C LEU A 52 5.68 20.83 12.67
N LEU A 53 4.67 21.38 11.99
CA LEU A 53 4.73 22.72 11.41
C LEU A 53 4.92 23.79 12.49
N LYS A 54 4.23 23.67 13.63
CA LYS A 54 4.41 24.60 14.76
C LYS A 54 5.81 24.48 15.33
N LEU A 55 6.31 23.29 15.64
CA LEU A 55 7.68 23.11 16.18
C LEU A 55 8.75 23.67 15.25
N ARG A 56 8.59 23.50 13.93
CA ARG A 56 9.55 24.00 12.94
C ARG A 56 9.61 25.52 12.86
N ASN A 57 8.48 26.19 13.01
CA ASN A 57 8.35 27.62 12.73
C ASN A 57 8.23 28.49 14.00
N SER A 58 8.16 27.89 15.19
CA SER A 58 8.01 28.62 16.45
C SER A 58 9.33 29.16 16.98
N SER A 59 9.23 30.19 17.82
CA SER A 59 10.38 30.69 18.58
C SER A 59 10.91 29.61 19.55
N HIS A 60 12.18 29.74 19.96
CA HIS A 60 12.82 28.79 20.87
C HIS A 60 12.10 28.65 22.23
N ALA A 61 11.36 29.66 22.67
CA ALA A 61 10.58 29.65 23.91
C ALA A 61 9.27 28.85 23.72
N GLU A 62 8.51 29.16 22.67
CA GLU A 62 7.27 28.45 22.32
C GLU A 62 7.50 26.97 22.00
N ALA A 63 8.59 26.66 21.31
CA ALA A 63 8.95 25.27 20.99
C ALA A 63 9.28 24.47 22.27
N ARG A 64 9.91 25.09 23.27
CA ARG A 64 10.19 24.43 24.57
C ARG A 64 8.92 24.15 25.34
N GLU A 65 8.00 25.10 25.40
CA GLU A 65 6.70 24.89 26.06
C GLU A 65 5.91 23.77 25.39
N LEU A 66 5.89 23.72 24.05
CA LEU A 66 5.23 22.65 23.31
C LEU A 66 5.90 21.28 23.53
N ILE A 67 7.24 21.23 23.56
CA ILE A 67 7.99 20.01 23.89
C ILE A 67 7.73 19.57 25.33
N ASP A 68 7.60 20.50 26.27
CA ASP A 68 7.28 20.19 27.66
C ASP A 68 5.87 19.62 27.82
N LEU A 69 4.89 20.09 27.03
CA LEU A 69 3.56 19.48 26.97
C LEU A 69 3.62 18.05 26.42
N ILE A 70 4.39 17.83 25.35
CA ILE A 70 4.60 16.48 24.77
C ILE A 70 5.25 15.54 25.80
N LYS A 71 6.27 16.01 26.53
CA LYS A 71 6.96 15.22 27.56
C LYS A 71 6.07 14.88 28.76
N ARG A 72 5.01 15.64 29.00
CA ARG A 72 4.03 15.40 30.07
C ARG A 72 2.87 14.50 29.63
N ASP A 73 2.92 13.96 28.42
CA ASP A 73 1.84 13.13 27.83
C ASP A 73 0.49 13.88 27.80
N ALA A 74 0.53 15.18 27.48
CA ALA A 74 -0.67 15.99 27.36
C ALA A 74 -1.58 15.45 26.23
N PRO A 75 -2.91 15.45 26.42
CA PRO A 75 -3.86 15.00 25.41
C PRO A 75 -3.76 15.85 24.13
N LEU A 76 -4.09 15.24 22.99
CA LEU A 76 -3.94 15.85 21.68
C LEU A 76 -4.74 17.15 21.54
N GLU A 77 -5.89 17.22 22.20
CA GLU A 77 -6.75 18.40 22.26
C GLU A 77 -6.05 19.57 22.95
N GLU A 78 -5.30 19.33 24.03
CA GLU A 78 -4.55 20.36 24.75
C GLU A 78 -3.38 20.89 23.92
N LEU A 79 -2.71 19.99 23.17
CA LEU A 79 -1.65 20.35 22.23
C LEU A 79 -2.19 21.21 21.07
N LEU A 80 -3.37 20.88 20.54
CA LEU A 80 -4.04 21.66 19.49
C LEU A 80 -4.48 23.03 19.99
N ASP A 81 -5.04 23.11 21.21
CA ASP A 81 -5.39 24.35 21.86
C ASP A 81 -4.16 25.27 22.04
N PHE A 82 -3.01 24.71 22.41
CA PHE A 82 -1.77 25.48 22.52
C PHE A 82 -1.33 26.06 21.16
N ILE A 83 -1.47 25.28 20.07
CA ILE A 83 -1.18 25.74 18.71
C ILE A 83 -2.13 26.87 18.30
N GLU A 84 -3.41 26.76 18.64
CA GLU A 84 -4.43 27.75 18.26
C GLU A 84 -4.30 29.08 19.03
N ARG A 85 -3.90 29.00 20.30
CA ARG A 85 -3.62 30.18 21.14
C ARG A 85 -2.33 30.89 20.72
N ASN A 86 -1.42 30.19 20.04
CA ASN A 86 -0.13 30.72 19.60
C ASN A 86 0.05 30.53 18.08
N PRO A 87 -0.71 31.22 17.21
CA PRO A 87 -0.68 30.97 15.77
C PRO A 87 0.70 31.28 15.13
N GLY A 88 1.52 32.16 15.72
CA GLY A 88 2.77 32.61 15.11
C GLY A 88 2.54 33.43 13.83
N GLU A 89 3.58 34.09 13.32
CA GLU A 89 3.43 35.02 12.17
C GLU A 89 3.05 34.34 10.84
N LEU A 90 3.31 33.02 10.69
CA LEU A 90 3.12 32.29 9.43
C LEU A 90 1.79 31.48 9.33
N ALA A 91 1.04 31.35 10.43
CA ALA A 91 -0.25 30.63 10.40
C ALA A 91 -1.30 31.35 9.55
N ASP A 92 -1.21 32.67 9.43
CA ASP A 92 -2.09 33.46 8.57
C ASP A 92 -1.76 33.29 7.09
N GLU A 93 -0.48 33.12 6.72
CA GLU A 93 -0.07 32.83 5.35
C GLU A 93 -0.46 31.42 4.92
N THR A 94 -0.35 30.44 5.81
CA THR A 94 -0.72 29.04 5.52
C THR A 94 -2.24 28.90 5.42
N LYS A 95 -3.00 29.56 6.32
CA LYS A 95 -4.47 29.62 6.22
C LYS A 95 -4.92 30.35 4.95
N ARG A 96 -4.25 31.44 4.54
CA ARG A 96 -4.53 32.14 3.27
C ARG A 96 -4.16 31.32 2.04
N ALA A 97 -3.01 30.63 2.04
CA ALA A 97 -2.59 29.79 0.91
C ALA A 97 -3.48 28.56 0.71
N VAL A 98 -3.95 27.93 1.80
CA VAL A 98 -4.90 26.81 1.75
C VAL A 98 -6.29 27.28 1.31
N SER A 99 -6.70 28.49 1.71
CA SER A 99 -8.01 29.06 1.33
C SER A 99 -8.02 29.72 -0.06
N ALA A 100 -6.85 30.12 -0.59
CA ALA A 100 -6.70 30.79 -1.88
C ALA A 100 -6.41 29.83 -3.04
N SER A 101 -6.26 28.53 -2.76
CA SER A 101 -6.14 27.52 -3.80
C SER A 101 -7.51 27.28 -4.45
N PRO A 102 -7.70 27.56 -5.75
CA PRO A 102 -8.96 27.27 -6.40
C PRO A 102 -9.20 25.75 -6.39
N PRO A 103 -10.47 25.29 -6.22
CA PRO A 103 -10.77 23.88 -6.39
C PRO A 103 -10.29 23.44 -7.78
N PRO A 104 -9.54 22.33 -7.89
CA PRO A 104 -9.04 21.89 -9.18
C PRO A 104 -10.23 21.57 -10.10
N PRO A 105 -10.10 21.86 -11.40
CA PRO A 105 -11.19 21.66 -12.35
C PRO A 105 -11.66 20.20 -12.32
N GLU A 106 -12.97 20.02 -12.25
CA GLU A 106 -13.64 18.73 -12.37
C GLU A 106 -13.33 18.13 -13.74
N GLY A 107 -12.40 17.18 -13.78
CA GLY A 107 -11.98 16.56 -15.03
C GLY A 107 -10.98 15.44 -14.82
N THR A 108 -11.50 14.22 -14.74
CA THR A 108 -10.84 12.94 -15.08
C THR A 108 -9.38 12.77 -14.67
N GLY A 109 -9.20 12.22 -13.48
CA GLY A 109 -7.95 11.64 -13.04
C GLY A 109 -8.06 11.41 -11.55
N ILE A 110 -8.21 10.16 -11.13
CA ILE A 110 -8.07 9.75 -9.74
C ILE A 110 -6.70 10.26 -9.29
N ARG A 111 -6.64 11.39 -8.58
CA ARG A 111 -5.45 11.77 -7.81
C ARG A 111 -5.29 10.67 -6.76
N ARG A 112 -4.44 9.67 -7.03
CA ARG A 112 -3.90 8.82 -5.96
C ARG A 112 -3.09 9.77 -5.09
N MET A 113 -3.66 10.22 -3.98
CA MET A 113 -2.84 10.58 -2.84
C MET A 113 -2.04 9.32 -2.53
N LEU A 114 -0.73 9.37 -2.77
CA LEU A 114 0.13 8.28 -2.37
C LEU A 114 -0.04 8.12 -0.86
N ALA A 115 -0.40 6.92 -0.40
CA ALA A 115 -0.52 6.68 1.03
C ALA A 115 0.85 6.93 1.68
N ILE A 116 0.90 7.35 2.94
CA ILE A 116 2.18 7.54 3.67
C ILE A 116 3.05 6.27 3.59
N SER A 117 2.43 5.08 3.52
CA SER A 117 3.12 3.82 3.26
C SER A 117 3.89 3.80 1.93
N GLU A 118 3.34 4.37 0.87
CA GLU A 118 4.00 4.49 -0.44
C GLU A 118 5.12 5.55 -0.44
N LEU A 119 5.11 6.51 0.50
CA LEU A 119 6.17 7.51 0.68
C LEU A 119 7.35 6.99 1.52
N ILE A 120 7.14 5.92 2.30
CA ILE A 120 8.16 5.34 3.19
C ILE A 120 8.75 4.04 2.62
N ASP A 121 8.16 3.49 1.56
CA ASP A 121 8.70 2.30 0.86
C ASP A 121 10.01 2.64 0.15
N MET A 122 11.12 2.54 0.88
CA MET A 122 12.46 2.55 0.32
C MET A 122 12.86 1.10 0.03
N PRO A 123 12.76 0.62 -1.22
CA PRO A 123 13.14 -0.74 -1.55
C PRO A 123 14.62 -0.96 -1.24
N THR A 124 14.94 -2.06 -0.56
CA THR A 124 16.31 -2.48 -0.26
C THR A 124 17.15 -2.60 -1.54
N PHE A 125 16.52 -3.02 -2.64
CA PHE A 125 17.19 -3.21 -3.92
C PHE A 125 16.50 -2.38 -5.00
N GLN A 126 17.28 -1.56 -5.70
CA GLN A 126 16.85 -0.83 -6.88
C GLN A 126 17.28 -1.59 -8.13
N VAL A 127 16.30 -1.90 -8.98
CA VAL A 127 16.48 -2.66 -10.22
C VAL A 127 15.51 -2.14 -11.31
N GLU A 128 15.75 -2.54 -12.56
CA GLU A 128 14.88 -2.18 -13.68
C GLU A 128 13.96 -3.34 -14.08
N ALA A 129 12.70 -3.04 -14.43
CA ALA A 129 11.73 -4.07 -14.81
C ALA A 129 12.13 -4.84 -16.10
N GLY A 130 12.65 -4.11 -17.10
CA GLY A 130 13.10 -4.70 -18.36
C GLY A 130 14.56 -5.15 -18.31
N PRO A 131 14.94 -6.25 -18.99
CA PRO A 131 14.14 -7.03 -19.95
C PRO A 131 13.36 -8.22 -19.33
N TRP A 132 13.26 -8.29 -18.01
CA TRP A 132 12.90 -9.52 -17.31
C TRP A 132 11.43 -9.87 -17.29
N THR A 133 10.55 -8.86 -17.30
CA THR A 133 9.11 -9.06 -17.28
C THR A 133 8.41 -8.19 -18.31
N THR A 134 7.36 -8.74 -18.91
CA THR A 134 6.45 -8.02 -19.80
C THR A 134 5.21 -7.52 -19.07
N VAL A 135 5.02 -7.92 -17.80
CA VAL A 135 3.80 -7.65 -17.03
C VAL A 135 3.70 -6.18 -16.61
N THR A 136 4.83 -5.54 -16.34
CA THR A 136 4.89 -4.13 -15.95
C THR A 136 6.18 -3.48 -16.46
N SER A 137 6.10 -2.19 -16.77
CA SER A 137 7.26 -1.33 -17.06
C SER A 137 7.69 -0.51 -15.84
N ASP A 138 6.99 -0.64 -14.71
CA ASP A 138 7.27 0.11 -13.49
C ASP A 138 8.41 -0.53 -12.68
N SER A 139 9.62 -0.01 -12.88
CA SER A 139 10.81 -0.41 -12.15
C SER A 139 10.75 -0.15 -10.64
N ALA A 140 9.99 0.87 -10.19
CA ALA A 140 9.85 1.15 -8.77
C ALA A 140 9.03 0.05 -8.09
N PHE A 141 7.93 -0.36 -8.72
CA PHE A 141 7.13 -1.48 -8.26
C PHE A 141 7.90 -2.81 -8.29
N VAL A 142 8.67 -3.08 -9.35
CA VAL A 142 9.54 -4.27 -9.40
C VAL A 142 10.57 -4.26 -8.28
N SER A 143 11.23 -3.11 -8.03
CA SER A 143 12.19 -2.94 -6.95
C SER A 143 11.57 -3.20 -5.57
N HIS A 144 10.36 -2.69 -5.35
CA HIS A 144 9.56 -2.91 -4.14
C HIS A 144 9.28 -4.40 -3.90
N VAL A 145 8.65 -5.05 -4.87
CA VAL A 145 8.24 -6.46 -4.78
C VAL A 145 9.43 -7.40 -4.65
N LEU A 146 10.51 -7.12 -5.38
CA LEU A 146 11.75 -7.89 -5.29
C LEU A 146 12.38 -7.77 -3.89
N SER A 147 12.35 -6.58 -3.31
CA SER A 147 12.81 -6.36 -1.93
C SER A 147 11.93 -7.07 -0.91
N ALA A 148 10.61 -7.06 -1.11
CA ALA A 148 9.66 -7.80 -0.27
C ALA A 148 9.94 -9.32 -0.29
N TYR A 149 10.19 -9.91 -1.47
CA TYR A 149 10.57 -11.31 -1.59
C TYR A 149 11.82 -11.65 -0.77
N TYR A 150 12.88 -10.84 -0.90
CA TYR A 150 14.13 -11.09 -0.18
C TYR A 150 13.93 -11.02 1.34
N ASN A 151 13.23 -9.98 1.80
CA ASN A 151 13.03 -9.72 3.22
C ASN A 151 12.15 -10.77 3.90
N TRP A 152 11.17 -11.36 3.19
CA TRP A 152 10.15 -12.21 3.81
C TRP A 152 10.23 -13.69 3.41
N PHE A 153 10.77 -14.02 2.24
CA PHE A 153 10.70 -15.39 1.71
C PHE A 153 12.07 -16.04 1.48
N HIS A 154 13.03 -15.30 0.91
CA HIS A 154 14.30 -15.88 0.46
C HIS A 154 15.07 -16.61 1.57
N TRP A 155 15.09 -16.05 2.78
CA TRP A 155 15.81 -16.64 3.91
C TRP A 155 15.15 -17.91 4.47
N HIS A 156 13.85 -18.08 4.27
CA HIS A 156 13.15 -19.32 4.65
C HIS A 156 13.43 -20.45 3.65
N TYR A 157 13.52 -20.11 2.36
CA TYR A 157 13.66 -21.05 1.26
C TYR A 157 14.78 -20.62 0.31
N VAL A 158 16.02 -20.98 0.65
CA VAL A 158 17.21 -20.67 -0.16
C VAL A 158 17.25 -21.56 -1.39
N ASN A 159 16.48 -21.19 -2.41
CA ASN A 159 16.38 -21.90 -3.69
C ASN A 159 17.53 -21.57 -4.66
N PHE A 160 18.15 -20.41 -4.49
CA PHE A 160 19.21 -19.90 -5.36
C PHE A 160 20.12 -18.94 -4.58
N ASP A 161 21.26 -18.59 -5.16
CA ASP A 161 22.18 -17.59 -4.59
C ASP A 161 21.71 -16.17 -4.93
N TRP A 162 21.35 -15.40 -3.91
CA TRP A 162 20.79 -14.06 -4.09
C TRP A 162 21.78 -13.08 -4.75
N GLU A 163 23.06 -13.14 -4.39
CA GLU A 163 24.05 -12.17 -4.87
C GLU A 163 24.32 -12.39 -6.35
N LEU A 164 24.46 -13.65 -6.76
CA LEU A 164 24.65 -14.02 -8.17
C LEU A 164 23.41 -13.69 -9.01
N PHE A 165 22.21 -14.00 -8.49
CA PHE A 165 20.96 -13.63 -9.13
C PHE A 165 20.83 -12.11 -9.31
N LEU A 166 21.03 -11.34 -8.24
CA LEU A 166 20.85 -9.89 -8.28
C LEU A 166 21.89 -9.20 -9.18
N LYS A 167 23.11 -9.74 -9.23
CA LYS A 167 24.15 -9.26 -10.15
C LYS A 167 23.71 -9.46 -11.60
N ALA A 168 23.34 -10.69 -11.98
CA ALA A 168 22.87 -11.00 -13.33
C ALA A 168 21.62 -10.19 -13.71
N PHE A 169 20.70 -10.01 -12.74
CA PHE A 169 19.51 -9.17 -12.89
C PHE A 169 19.87 -7.74 -13.29
N LYS A 170 20.78 -7.10 -12.55
CA LYS A 170 21.20 -5.70 -12.78
C LYS A 170 21.99 -5.54 -14.07
N GLU A 171 22.81 -6.53 -14.41
CA GLU A 171 23.58 -6.56 -15.66
C GLU A 171 22.69 -6.82 -16.89
N LYS A 172 21.42 -7.21 -16.69
CA LYS A 172 20.46 -7.57 -17.75
C LYS A 172 20.97 -8.73 -18.62
N ASP A 173 21.70 -9.65 -18.01
CA ASP A 173 22.34 -10.78 -18.69
C ASP A 173 21.38 -11.95 -18.86
N LEU A 174 20.72 -12.02 -20.02
CA LEU A 174 19.75 -13.08 -20.37
C LEU A 174 20.40 -14.46 -20.57
N GLU A 175 21.73 -14.52 -20.77
CA GLU A 175 22.46 -15.78 -20.97
C GLU A 175 23.07 -16.32 -19.65
N SER A 176 22.85 -15.61 -18.54
CA SER A 176 23.36 -15.99 -17.24
C SER A 176 22.72 -17.30 -16.74
N PRO A 177 23.50 -18.24 -16.18
CA PRO A 177 22.92 -19.43 -15.56
C PRO A 177 22.17 -19.15 -14.24
N TYR A 178 22.29 -17.93 -13.70
CA TYR A 178 21.78 -17.55 -12.39
C TYR A 178 20.53 -16.66 -12.43
N CYS A 179 20.13 -16.15 -13.60
CA CYS A 179 18.96 -15.30 -13.74
C CYS A 179 18.29 -15.57 -15.08
N SER A 180 16.98 -15.82 -15.06
CA SER A 180 16.17 -15.99 -16.26
C SER A 180 14.85 -15.25 -16.11
N PRO A 181 14.17 -14.88 -17.21
CA PRO A 181 12.84 -14.29 -17.14
C PRO A 181 11.85 -15.14 -16.34
N LEU A 182 11.91 -16.47 -16.45
CA LEU A 182 11.05 -17.37 -15.69
C LEU A 182 11.29 -17.23 -14.19
N LEU A 183 12.56 -17.32 -13.76
CA LEU A 183 12.94 -17.16 -12.36
C LEU A 183 12.51 -15.78 -11.82
N VAL A 184 12.71 -14.71 -12.58
CA VAL A 184 12.32 -13.36 -12.17
C VAL A 184 10.81 -13.26 -11.97
N ASN A 185 10.00 -13.73 -12.93
CA ASN A 185 8.54 -13.62 -12.80
C ASN A 185 8.02 -14.48 -11.64
N ALA A 186 8.59 -15.66 -11.39
CA ALA A 186 8.24 -16.47 -10.22
C ALA A 186 8.58 -15.75 -8.89
N VAL A 187 9.76 -15.16 -8.79
CA VAL A 187 10.20 -14.37 -7.63
C VAL A 187 9.29 -13.14 -7.40
N LEU A 188 8.93 -12.41 -8.47
CA LEU A 188 8.05 -11.26 -8.37
C LEU A 188 6.62 -11.66 -7.99
N GLY A 189 6.10 -12.77 -8.52
CA GLY A 189 4.80 -13.33 -8.12
C GLY A 189 4.76 -13.65 -6.63
N MET A 190 5.79 -14.31 -6.11
CA MET A 190 5.92 -14.58 -4.68
C MET A 190 6.09 -13.31 -3.84
N GLY A 191 6.89 -12.35 -4.31
CA GLY A 191 7.07 -11.07 -3.62
C GLY A 191 5.76 -10.28 -3.46
N CYS A 192 4.84 -10.40 -4.44
CA CYS A 192 3.56 -9.71 -4.40
C CYS A 192 2.71 -10.14 -3.20
N MET A 193 2.88 -11.36 -2.69
CA MET A 193 2.18 -11.88 -1.51
C MET A 193 2.50 -11.10 -0.23
N PHE A 194 3.65 -10.42 -0.20
CA PHE A 194 4.16 -9.67 0.95
C PHE A 194 4.07 -8.15 0.78
N SER A 195 3.34 -7.68 -0.23
CA SER A 195 3.21 -6.26 -0.55
C SER A 195 1.74 -5.85 -0.53
N ASP A 196 1.41 -4.74 0.13
CA ASP A 196 0.07 -4.14 0.09
C ASP A 196 -0.15 -3.22 -1.12
N HIS A 197 0.84 -3.10 -1.99
CA HIS A 197 0.79 -2.19 -3.14
C HIS A 197 -0.37 -2.57 -4.09
N PRO A 198 -1.16 -1.61 -4.60
CA PRO A 198 -2.32 -1.92 -5.46
C PRO A 198 -1.95 -2.70 -6.73
N SER A 199 -0.77 -2.44 -7.31
CA SER A 199 -0.29 -3.16 -8.50
C SER A 199 0.11 -4.62 -8.22
N ALA A 200 0.15 -5.06 -6.97
CA ALA A 200 0.40 -6.46 -6.62
C ALA A 200 -0.83 -7.35 -6.88
N LEU A 201 -2.02 -6.78 -7.04
CA LEU A 201 -3.24 -7.53 -7.38
C LEU A 201 -3.32 -7.74 -8.90
N GLY A 202 -3.61 -8.97 -9.34
CA GLY A 202 -3.96 -9.28 -10.73
C GLY A 202 -5.20 -8.50 -11.18
N ASP A 203 -6.24 -8.56 -10.36
CA ASP A 203 -7.47 -7.82 -10.56
C ASP A 203 -7.67 -6.81 -9.43
N SER A 204 -7.84 -5.53 -9.80
CA SER A 204 -7.87 -4.37 -8.89
C SER A 204 -8.99 -4.32 -7.83
N GLY A 205 -9.71 -5.42 -7.60
CA GLY A 205 -10.72 -5.57 -6.55
C GLY A 205 -10.73 -6.94 -5.87
N ASP A 206 -9.83 -7.84 -6.25
CA ASP A 206 -9.79 -9.20 -5.72
C ASP A 206 -8.44 -9.50 -5.06
N ALA A 207 -8.46 -9.61 -3.73
CA ALA A 207 -7.27 -9.90 -2.94
C ALA A 207 -6.71 -11.31 -3.19
N GLU A 208 -7.52 -12.25 -3.71
CA GLU A 208 -7.09 -13.61 -4.02
C GLU A 208 -6.21 -13.66 -5.28
N THR A 209 -6.28 -12.64 -6.15
CA THR A 209 -5.48 -12.56 -7.39
C THR A 209 -4.08 -11.98 -7.20
N ARG A 210 -3.61 -11.88 -5.96
CA ARG A 210 -2.32 -11.28 -5.63
C ARG A 210 -1.17 -12.05 -6.28
N GLY A 211 -0.32 -11.34 -7.02
CA GLY A 211 0.79 -11.93 -7.79
C GLY A 211 0.37 -12.73 -9.02
N GLN A 212 -0.93 -12.94 -9.27
CA GLN A 212 -1.42 -13.86 -10.31
C GLN A 212 -0.91 -13.50 -11.71
N HIS A 213 -0.76 -12.21 -12.02
CA HIS A 213 -0.25 -11.75 -13.31
C HIS A 213 1.21 -12.18 -13.55
N PHE A 214 2.06 -12.15 -12.52
CA PHE A 214 3.44 -12.63 -12.62
C PHE A 214 3.50 -14.17 -12.66
N TYR A 215 2.64 -14.85 -11.90
CA TYR A 215 2.49 -16.30 -11.97
C TYR A 215 2.11 -16.78 -13.37
N ASN A 216 1.11 -16.14 -13.99
CA ASN A 216 0.68 -16.46 -15.35
C ASN A 216 1.81 -16.25 -16.37
N GLU A 217 2.61 -15.18 -16.22
CA GLU A 217 3.75 -14.94 -17.10
C GLU A 217 4.86 -15.97 -16.89
N ALA A 218 5.17 -16.33 -15.65
CA ALA A 218 6.15 -17.37 -15.34
C ALA A 218 5.70 -18.73 -15.90
N GLN A 219 4.41 -19.07 -15.80
CA GLN A 219 3.85 -20.27 -16.41
C GLN A 219 3.96 -20.24 -17.95
N ARG A 220 3.62 -19.11 -18.58
CA ARG A 220 3.76 -18.94 -20.04
C ARG A 220 5.22 -19.12 -20.49
N LEU A 221 6.18 -18.61 -19.71
CA LEU A 221 7.61 -18.76 -19.99
C LEU A 221 8.07 -20.21 -19.83
N TYR A 222 7.60 -20.90 -18.79
CA TYR A 222 7.87 -22.32 -18.59
C TYR A 222 7.40 -23.17 -19.78
N GLU A 223 6.18 -22.93 -20.26
CA GLU A 223 5.62 -23.61 -21.44
C GLU A 223 6.42 -23.32 -22.73
N LEU A 224 6.97 -22.11 -22.86
CA LEU A 224 7.77 -21.69 -24.02
C LEU A 224 9.18 -22.32 -24.02
N GLU A 225 9.75 -22.56 -22.85
CA GLU A 225 11.09 -23.13 -22.72
C GLU A 225 11.14 -24.63 -22.99
N GLY A 226 10.02 -25.34 -22.79
CA GLY A 226 9.89 -26.77 -23.09
C GLY A 226 10.96 -27.60 -22.38
N ASP A 227 11.77 -28.33 -23.15
CA ASP A 227 12.81 -29.23 -22.63
C ASP A 227 14.12 -28.53 -22.22
N ARG A 228 14.21 -27.19 -22.29
CA ARG A 228 15.42 -26.46 -21.87
C ARG A 228 15.55 -26.41 -20.35
N LEU A 229 16.26 -27.39 -19.81
CA LEU A 229 16.63 -27.46 -18.40
C LEU A 229 17.87 -26.59 -18.12
N THR A 230 17.65 -25.33 -17.76
CA THR A 230 18.69 -24.47 -17.17
C THR A 230 18.55 -24.41 -15.65
N LEU A 231 19.64 -24.09 -14.95
CA LEU A 231 19.62 -23.95 -13.49
C LEU A 231 18.58 -22.92 -13.04
N ALA A 232 18.61 -21.72 -13.63
CA ALA A 232 17.66 -20.66 -13.33
C ALA A 232 16.19 -21.08 -13.55
N ASN A 233 15.91 -21.86 -14.60
CA ASN A 233 14.54 -22.29 -14.90
C ASN A 233 14.03 -23.35 -13.93
N VAL A 234 14.89 -24.27 -13.51
CA VAL A 234 14.55 -25.24 -12.45
C VAL A 234 14.30 -24.52 -11.12
N GLN A 235 15.13 -23.53 -10.78
CA GLN A 235 14.94 -22.70 -9.59
C GLN A 235 13.64 -21.90 -9.67
N GLY A 236 13.34 -21.30 -10.82
CA GLY A 236 12.10 -20.56 -11.03
C GLY A 236 10.86 -21.45 -10.95
N PHE A 237 10.92 -22.66 -11.53
CA PHE A 237 9.85 -23.65 -11.41
C PHE A 237 9.62 -24.08 -9.96
N THR A 238 10.69 -24.27 -9.19
CA THR A 238 10.59 -24.64 -7.77
C THR A 238 9.86 -23.55 -6.96
N ILE A 239 10.08 -22.27 -7.30
CA ILE A 239 9.36 -21.14 -6.69
C ILE A 239 7.91 -21.09 -7.15
N LEU A 240 7.65 -21.39 -8.42
CA LEU A 240 6.31 -21.35 -9.01
C LEU A 240 5.32 -22.33 -8.37
N ILE A 241 5.82 -23.45 -7.84
CA ILE A 241 4.99 -24.53 -7.27
C ILE A 241 4.83 -24.46 -5.73
N MET A 242 5.47 -23.48 -5.07
CA MET A 242 5.33 -23.25 -3.62
C MET A 242 4.09 -22.41 -3.31
#